data_AF-A0A561Q2X5-F1
#
_entry.id   AF-A0A561Q2X5-F1
#
_cell.length_a   1.000
_cell.length_b   1.000
_cell.length_c   1.000
_cell.angle_alpha   90.00
_cell.angle_beta   90.00
_cell.angle_gamma   90.00
#
_symmetry.space_group_name_H-M   'P 1'
#
loop_
_entity.id
_entity.type
_entity.pdbx_description
1 polymer ?
#
loop_
_entity_poly.entity_id
_entity_poly.type
_entity_poly.pdbx_seq_one_letter_code
_entity_poly.pdbx_strand_id
1 'polypeptide(L)'
;MNCKAKTTLSPGNNNMAYQLQNDMTIFEDFLNTYCDKTFSTVARLTGTCDVSVITNVTADIFAELWSKREKTVSKDNSCLLFKTILRHALLFLRRQKNEDRIELLMSILLCKEPFSVLEST
;
A
#
# COMPACT_ATOMS: atom_id res chain seq x y z
N MET A 1 -58.61 3.11 -19.26
CA MET A 1 -58.18 4.17 -18.33
C MET A 1 -57.33 3.53 -17.23
N ASN A 2 -56.09 4.02 -17.11
CA ASN A 2 -55.16 3.95 -15.98
C ASN A 2 -54.65 2.61 -15.42
N CYS A 3 -53.47 2.24 -15.94
CA CYS A 3 -52.39 1.60 -15.20
C CYS A 3 -52.01 2.41 -13.95
N LYS A 4 -51.89 1.74 -12.80
CA LYS A 4 -51.03 2.19 -11.68
C LYS A 4 -50.26 0.98 -11.17
N ALA A 5 -49.15 0.67 -11.83
CA ALA A 5 -48.10 -0.13 -11.21
C ALA A 5 -47.46 0.73 -10.11
N LYS A 6 -47.64 0.33 -8.85
CA LYS A 6 -46.85 0.82 -7.72
C LYS A 6 -45.44 0.30 -7.90
N THR A 7 -44.54 1.12 -8.43
CA THR A 7 -43.10 0.86 -8.35
C THR A 7 -42.66 1.12 -6.91
N THR A 8 -42.52 0.05 -6.13
CA THR A 8 -41.75 0.07 -4.89
C THR A 8 -40.28 0.29 -5.24
N LEU A 9 -39.77 1.50 -5.04
CA LEU A 9 -38.34 1.80 -5.03
C LEU A 9 -37.70 1.07 -3.84
N SER A 10 -36.85 0.09 -4.15
CA SER A 10 -36.06 -0.64 -3.17
C SER A 10 -34.92 0.26 -2.64
N PRO A 11 -34.74 0.42 -1.31
CA PRO A 11 -33.71 1.28 -0.71
C PRO A 11 -32.35 0.55 -0.64
N GLY A 12 -31.92 -0.07 -1.75
CA GLY A 12 -30.82 -1.04 -1.75
C GLY A 12 -29.44 -0.52 -2.14
N ASN A 13 -29.28 0.72 -2.61
CA ASN A 13 -28.05 1.12 -3.33
C ASN A 13 -27.27 2.30 -2.73
N ASN A 14 -27.73 2.86 -1.62
CA ASN A 14 -27.11 4.07 -1.05
C ASN A 14 -25.92 3.72 -0.13
N ASN A 15 -25.97 2.61 0.60
CA ASN A 15 -24.96 2.25 1.60
C ASN A 15 -23.58 1.95 1.01
N MET A 16 -23.52 1.37 -0.19
CA MET A 16 -22.25 1.03 -0.86
C MET A 16 -21.50 2.28 -1.35
N ALA A 17 -22.22 3.27 -1.86
CA ALA A 17 -21.65 4.53 -2.31
C ALA A 17 -21.10 5.36 -1.14
N TYR A 18 -21.81 5.41 -0.01
CA TYR A 18 -21.34 6.11 1.20
C TYR A 18 -20.09 5.46 1.80
N GLN A 19 -20.02 4.12 1.80
CA GLN A 19 -18.85 3.41 2.31
C GLN A 19 -17.61 3.63 1.44
N LEU A 20 -17.76 3.61 0.11
CA LEU A 20 -16.66 3.90 -0.82
C LEU A 20 -16.14 5.35 -0.66
N GLN A 21 -17.03 6.31 -0.48
CA GLN A 21 -16.67 7.72 -0.28
C GLN A 21 -15.89 7.92 1.02
N ASN A 22 -16.31 7.24 2.09
CA ASN A 22 -15.63 7.28 3.38
C ASN A 22 -14.24 6.62 3.30
N ASP A 23 -14.13 5.46 2.64
CA ASP A 23 -12.86 4.77 2.40
C ASP A 23 -11.88 5.63 1.61
N MET A 24 -12.35 6.33 0.56
CA MET A 24 -11.52 7.24 -0.23
C MET A 24 -10.99 8.39 0.61
N THR A 25 -11.84 9.02 1.43
CA THR A 25 -11.43 10.13 2.30
C THR A 25 -10.35 9.68 3.30
N ILE A 26 -10.56 8.53 3.94
CA ILE A 26 -9.58 7.95 4.89
C ILE A 26 -8.24 7.65 4.18
N PHE A 27 -8.29 7.18 2.94
CA PHE A 27 -7.08 6.86 2.19
C PHE A 27 -6.36 8.10 1.65
N GLU A 28 -7.09 9.15 1.28
CA GLU A 28 -6.50 10.46 0.96
C GLU A 28 -5.73 11.02 2.17
N ASP A 29 -6.33 10.98 3.36
CA ASP A 29 -5.64 11.39 4.60
C ASP A 29 -4.40 10.53 4.88
N PHE A 30 -4.49 9.23 4.60
CA PHE A 30 -3.35 8.32 4.71
C PHE A 30 -2.23 8.69 3.72
N LEU A 31 -2.56 8.97 2.46
CA LEU A 31 -1.59 9.42 1.45
C LEU A 31 -0.93 10.73 1.88
N ASN A 32 -1.72 11.72 2.30
CA ASN A 32 -1.21 13.02 2.77
C ASN A 32 -0.25 12.87 3.96
N THR A 33 -0.46 11.86 4.81
CA THR A 33 0.36 11.62 6.00
C THR A 33 1.69 10.91 5.67
N TYR A 34 1.67 9.99 4.69
CA TYR A 34 2.76 9.03 4.49
C TYR A 34 3.47 9.12 3.14
N CYS A 35 2.94 9.78 2.11
CA CYS A 35 3.50 9.75 0.75
C CYS A 35 4.97 10.16 0.71
N ASP A 36 5.31 11.34 1.24
CA ASP A 36 6.69 11.87 1.24
C ASP A 36 7.66 10.97 2.02
N LYS A 37 7.19 10.42 3.14
CA LYS A 37 7.98 9.50 3.98
C LYS A 37 8.22 8.18 3.27
N THR A 38 7.20 7.64 2.61
CA THR A 38 7.29 6.41 1.81
C THR A 38 8.27 6.61 0.66
N PHE A 39 8.11 7.68 -0.13
CA PHE A 39 9.01 8.02 -1.23
C PHE A 39 10.47 8.12 -0.76
N SER A 40 10.71 8.89 0.29
CA SER A 40 12.05 9.08 0.86
C SER A 40 12.64 7.78 1.40
N THR A 41 11.81 6.93 2.01
CA THR A 41 12.23 5.62 2.53
C THR A 41 12.59 4.67 1.39
N VAL A 42 11.79 4.61 0.33
CA VAL A 42 12.10 3.81 -0.88
C VAL A 42 13.42 4.26 -1.50
N ALA A 43 13.63 5.57 -1.68
CA ALA A 43 14.88 6.11 -2.21
C ALA A 43 16.08 5.66 -1.37
N ARG A 44 15.97 5.76 -0.03
CA ARG A 44 17.03 5.36 0.90
C ARG A 44 17.28 3.85 0.90
N LEU A 45 16.25 3.01 0.90
CA LEU A 45 16.42 1.56 0.93
C LEU A 45 16.99 1.05 -0.40
N THR A 46 16.43 1.49 -1.52
CA THR A 46 16.87 1.05 -2.85
C THR A 46 18.21 1.66 -3.26
N GLY A 47 18.57 2.83 -2.74
CA GLY A 47 19.79 3.55 -3.11
C GLY A 47 19.77 4.13 -4.52
N THR A 48 18.64 4.04 -5.22
CA THR A 48 18.49 4.63 -6.55
C THR A 48 18.21 6.13 -6.44
N CYS A 49 18.69 6.88 -7.43
CA CYS A 49 18.37 8.31 -7.60
C CYS A 49 17.38 8.54 -8.74
N ASP A 50 16.91 7.48 -9.40
CA ASP A 50 15.92 7.57 -10.46
C ASP A 50 14.54 7.86 -9.86
N VAL A 51 14.10 9.11 -10.02
CA VAL A 51 12.83 9.62 -9.51
C VAL A 51 11.64 8.85 -10.09
N SER A 52 11.70 8.43 -11.36
CA SER A 52 10.61 7.66 -11.97
C SER A 52 10.50 6.28 -11.32
N VAL A 53 11.62 5.63 -11.06
CA VAL A 53 11.65 4.33 -10.38
C VAL A 53 11.12 4.44 -8.95
N ILE A 54 11.56 5.45 -8.19
CA ILE A 54 11.10 5.65 -6.80
C ILE A 54 9.59 5.93 -6.79
N THR A 55 9.11 6.76 -7.72
CA THR A 55 7.68 7.07 -7.87
C THR A 55 6.86 5.81 -8.15
N ASN A 56 7.31 4.98 -9.09
CA ASN A 56 6.62 3.75 -9.46
C ASN A 56 6.54 2.77 -8.28
N VAL A 57 7.65 2.53 -7.58
CA VAL A 57 7.67 1.65 -6.40
C VAL A 57 6.78 2.21 -5.28
N THR A 58 6.78 3.53 -5.09
CA THR A 58 5.91 4.20 -4.11
C THR A 58 4.43 4.02 -4.46
N ALA A 59 4.06 4.17 -5.73
CA ALA A 59 2.70 3.94 -6.20
C ALA A 59 2.27 2.47 -6.02
N ASP A 60 3.13 1.51 -6.33
CA ASP A 60 2.87 0.07 -6.14
C ASP A 60 2.59 -0.27 -4.66
N ILE A 61 3.33 0.34 -3.73
CA ILE A 61 3.12 0.19 -2.28
C ILE A 61 1.71 0.66 -1.89
N PHE A 62 1.31 1.85 -2.33
CA PHE A 62 0.00 2.41 -1.98
C PHE A 62 -1.15 1.67 -2.68
N ALA A 63 -0.96 1.22 -3.93
CA ALA A 63 -1.93 0.39 -4.63
C ALA A 63 -2.19 -0.93 -3.89
N GLU A 64 -1.14 -1.57 -3.38
CA GLU A 64 -1.27 -2.77 -2.56
C GLU A 64 -2.04 -2.49 -1.26
N LEU A 65 -1.69 -1.43 -0.54
CA LEU A 65 -2.38 -1.06 0.71
C LEU A 65 -3.86 -0.78 0.46
N TRP A 66 -4.19 -0.08 -0.63
CA TRP A 66 -5.57 0.17 -1.04
C TRP A 66 -6.34 -1.11 -1.37
N SER A 67 -5.69 -2.07 -2.05
CA SER A 67 -6.30 -3.37 -2.36
C SER A 67 -6.66 -4.17 -1.11
N LYS A 68 -5.96 -3.91 0.01
CA LYS A 68 -6.16 -4.56 1.31
C LYS A 68 -6.95 -3.69 2.30
N ARG A 69 -7.51 -2.54 1.87
CA ARG A 69 -8.07 -1.51 2.76
C ARG A 69 -9.05 -2.02 3.84
N GLU A 70 -9.89 -3.01 3.54
CA GLU A 70 -10.82 -3.61 4.50
C GLU A 70 -10.12 -4.24 5.72
N LYS A 71 -8.85 -4.66 5.57
CA LYS A 71 -7.98 -5.20 6.64
C LYS A 71 -7.04 -4.15 7.24
N THR A 72 -6.99 -2.94 6.65
CA THR A 72 -5.97 -1.91 6.89
C THR A 72 -6.52 -0.73 7.70
N VAL A 73 -7.80 -0.75 8.09
CA VAL A 73 -8.38 0.29 8.98
C VAL A 73 -8.25 -0.17 10.44
N SER A 74 -7.01 -0.37 10.90
CA SER A 74 -6.71 -0.62 12.32
C SER A 74 -5.60 0.31 12.81
N LYS A 75 -5.47 0.47 14.13
CA LYS A 75 -4.57 1.47 14.77
C LYS A 75 -3.08 1.33 14.44
N ASP A 76 -2.63 0.25 13.77
CA ASP A 76 -1.20 -0.07 13.54
C ASP A 76 -0.72 0.05 12.08
N ASN A 77 -1.24 1.04 11.35
CA ASN A 77 -0.91 1.24 9.93
C ASN A 77 0.56 1.54 9.65
N SER A 78 1.32 2.06 10.63
CA SER A 78 2.75 2.34 10.47
C SER A 78 3.59 1.07 10.30
N CYS A 79 3.30 0.02 11.08
CA CYS A 79 4.04 -1.24 11.00
C CYS A 79 3.74 -1.96 9.68
N LEU A 80 2.46 -1.99 9.29
CA LEU A 80 2.03 -2.58 8.03
C LEU A 80 2.64 -1.83 6.83
N LEU A 81 2.59 -0.49 6.84
CA LEU A 81 3.23 0.34 5.82
C LEU A 81 4.73 0.03 5.70
N PHE A 82 5.45 0.02 6.82
CA PHE A 82 6.89 -0.27 6.81
C PHE A 82 7.21 -1.66 6.27
N LYS A 83 6.45 -2.69 6.67
CA LYS A 83 6.59 -4.05 6.11
C LYS A 83 6.38 -4.07 4.60
N THR A 84 5.33 -3.41 4.11
CA THR A 84 5.05 -3.29 2.67
C THR A 84 6.19 -2.57 1.94
N ILE A 85 6.67 -1.44 2.48
CA ILE A 85 7.80 -0.69 1.92
C ILE A 85 9.04 -1.59 1.78
N LEU A 86 9.42 -2.28 2.87
CA LEU A 86 10.61 -3.11 2.90
C LEU A 86 10.54 -4.24 1.87
N ARG A 87 9.39 -4.91 1.79
CA ARG A 87 9.13 -5.97 0.82
C ARG A 87 9.26 -5.49 -0.63
N HIS A 88 8.66 -4.35 -0.98
CA HIS A 88 8.79 -3.77 -2.32
C HIS A 88 10.23 -3.34 -2.63
N ALA A 89 10.93 -2.73 -1.67
CA ALA A 89 12.34 -2.36 -1.83
C ALA A 89 13.26 -3.57 -2.06
N LEU A 90 13.07 -4.66 -1.30
CA LEU A 90 13.84 -5.90 -1.48
C LEU A 90 13.54 -6.58 -2.81
N LEU A 91 12.26 -6.63 -3.23
CA LEU A 91 11.88 -7.16 -4.54
C LEU A 91 12.50 -6.35 -5.68
N PHE A 92 12.52 -5.02 -5.56
CA PHE A 92 13.20 -4.14 -6.51
C PHE A 92 14.70 -4.48 -6.59
N LEU A 93 15.40 -4.53 -5.46
CA LEU A 93 16.84 -4.83 -5.42
C LEU A 93 17.16 -6.21 -6.02
N ARG A 94 16.32 -7.21 -5.76
CA ARG A 94 16.46 -8.55 -6.33
C ARG A 94 16.31 -8.56 -7.85
N ARG A 95 15.35 -7.79 -8.41
CA ARG A 95 15.19 -7.64 -9.87
C ARG A 95 16.42 -6.98 -10.50
N GLN A 96 17.06 -6.07 -9.76
CA GLN A 96 18.32 -5.42 -10.17
C GLN A 96 19.57 -6.28 -9.89
N LYS A 97 19.43 -7.46 -9.29
CA LYS A 97 20.54 -8.33 -8.86
C LYS A 97 21.54 -7.61 -7.94
N ASN A 98 21.06 -6.68 -7.11
CA ASN A 98 21.88 -5.89 -6.19
C ASN A 98 21.99 -6.59 -4.83
N GLU A 99 22.72 -7.72 -4.81
CA GLU A 99 22.85 -8.59 -3.63
C GLU A 99 23.58 -7.89 -2.48
N ASP A 100 24.62 -7.10 -2.75
CA ASP A 100 25.38 -6.37 -1.73
C ASP A 100 24.47 -5.44 -0.90
N ARG A 101 23.54 -4.76 -1.57
CA ARG A 101 22.61 -3.86 -0.88
C ARG A 101 21.55 -4.63 -0.13
N ILE A 102 21.11 -5.79 -0.62
CA ILE A 102 20.22 -6.68 0.12
C ILE A 102 20.92 -7.14 1.40
N GLU A 103 22.15 -7.64 1.31
CA GLU A 103 22.93 -8.10 2.46
C GLU A 103 23.14 -6.97 3.49
N LEU A 104 23.49 -5.77 3.03
CA LEU A 104 23.60 -4.60 3.91
C LEU A 104 22.29 -4.31 4.64
N LEU A 105 21.16 -4.24 3.93
CA LEU A 105 19.86 -3.98 4.55
C LEU A 105 19.50 -5.08 5.56
N MET A 106 19.77 -6.33 5.23
CA MET A 106 19.52 -7.47 6.09
C MET A 106 20.34 -7.45 7.37
N SER A 107 21.61 -7.04 7.27
CA SER A 107 22.49 -6.86 8.43
C SER A 107 21.97 -5.75 9.36
N ILE A 108 21.46 -4.64 8.81
CA ILE A 108 20.89 -3.53 9.58
C ILE A 108 19.59 -3.94 10.26
N LEU A 109 18.75 -4.71 9.56
CA LEU A 109 17.45 -5.16 10.05
C LEU A 109 17.55 -6.37 10.99
N LEU A 110 18.74 -6.92 11.19
CA LEU A 110 19.01 -8.11 12.01
C LEU A 110 18.18 -9.34 11.57
N CYS A 111 17.84 -9.41 10.28
CA CYS A 111 17.07 -10.52 9.73
C CYS A 111 18.04 -11.60 9.21
N LYS A 112 17.80 -12.87 9.57
CA LYS A 112 18.64 -14.00 9.12
C LYS A 112 18.31 -14.46 7.70
N GLU A 113 17.09 -14.22 7.22
CA GLU A 113 16.66 -14.60 5.88
C GLU A 113 15.84 -13.49 5.20
N PRO A 114 16.24 -13.01 4.01
CA PRO A 114 15.64 -11.84 3.35
C PRO A 114 14.19 -12.00 2.95
N PHE A 115 13.73 -13.25 2.84
CA PHE A 115 12.44 -13.56 2.26
C PHE A 115 11.41 -14.10 3.26
N SER A 116 11.81 -14.34 4.51
CA SER A 116 10.85 -14.59 5.61
C SER A 116 9.88 -13.41 5.81
N VAL A 117 10.32 -12.20 5.47
CA VAL A 117 9.52 -10.96 5.46
C VAL A 117 8.57 -10.90 4.25
N LEU A 118 8.82 -11.65 3.18
CA LEU A 118 7.97 -11.68 1.98
C LEU A 118 6.79 -12.65 2.08
N GLU A 119 6.86 -13.63 2.98
CA GLU A 119 5.91 -14.74 3.07
C GLU A 119 4.82 -14.56 4.15
N SER A 120 4.90 -13.52 4.98
CA SER A 120 3.88 -13.23 6.00
C SER A 120 2.73 -12.41 5.42
N THR A 121 1.77 -13.10 4.79
CA THR A 121 0.43 -12.58 4.44
C THR A 121 -0.51 -12.52 5.64
#